data_AF-A0AB39KJ23-F1
#
_entry.id   AF-A0AB39KJ23-F1
#
_cell.length_a   1.000
_cell.length_b   1.000
_cell.length_c   1.000
_cell.angle_alpha   90.00
_cell.angle_beta   90.00
_cell.angle_gamma   90.00
#
_symmetry.space_group_name_H-M   'P 1'
#
loop_
_entity.id
_entity.type
_entity.pdbx_description
1 polymer ?
#
loop_
_entity_poly.entity_id
_entity_poly.type
_entity_poly.pdbx_seq_one_letter_code
_entity_poly.pdbx_strand_id
1 'polypeptide(L)'
;MNQLAKIPTSLKSALLEVPHKELEEILLSLSEAFQNADTWCKRVEVICGMLPIPPVNQMRYAGYHISRFLNNSEIFSTDQKSNINIDDLRAAYNHLLRAYYDSLDYMTQQLLAEMNIFEQNFSELNLVPTDHFSDFYNWKRQISQIEQFKVFVDDSEIQTTARINEFALNSNDRKAHYARIVEKINELEHIKNQFEAIGVCITTQAVNITKEKKRDDIIKYSLIVMILGLIAAIAIPLYLDYKNSPLTSQLDTTKVSN
;
A
#
# COMPACT_ATOMS: atom_id res chain seq x y z
N MET A 1 -27.05 -11.75 7.12
CA MET A 1 -26.86 -10.79 8.23
C MET A 1 -26.52 -11.60 9.47
N ASN A 2 -25.36 -11.41 10.11
CA ASN A 2 -25.02 -12.07 11.38
C ASN A 2 -24.61 -11.00 12.42
N GLN A 3 -25.25 -11.05 13.59
CA GLN A 3 -24.98 -10.18 14.74
C GLN A 3 -23.72 -10.67 15.47
N LEU A 4 -22.81 -9.75 15.83
CA LEU A 4 -21.64 -10.04 16.64
C LEU A 4 -21.98 -9.87 18.13
N ALA A 5 -21.81 -10.94 18.91
CA ALA A 5 -22.05 -10.97 20.35
C ALA A 5 -20.90 -10.37 21.17
N LYS A 6 -21.21 -9.82 22.36
CA LYS A 6 -20.25 -9.25 23.33
C LYS A 6 -19.42 -10.35 24.02
N ILE A 7 -18.13 -10.08 24.24
CA ILE A 7 -17.16 -11.02 24.84
C ILE A 7 -17.04 -10.78 26.37
N PRO A 8 -17.18 -11.81 27.22
CA PRO A 8 -16.94 -11.73 28.67
C PRO A 8 -15.48 -11.92 29.11
N THR A 9 -15.20 -11.50 30.34
CA THR A 9 -13.90 -11.07 30.89
C THR A 9 -13.17 -12.12 31.76
N SER A 10 -12.75 -13.28 31.22
CA SER A 10 -11.81 -14.14 31.96
C SER A 10 -10.76 -14.83 31.08
N LEU A 11 -9.49 -14.50 31.36
CA LEU A 11 -8.29 -15.05 30.73
C LEU A 11 -8.12 -16.55 31.03
N LYS A 12 -8.70 -17.39 30.17
CA LYS A 12 -8.04 -18.56 29.60
C LYS A 12 -8.12 -18.35 28.09
N SER A 13 -7.04 -18.60 27.35
CA SER A 13 -7.10 -18.60 25.87
C SER A 13 -8.34 -19.37 25.45
N ALA A 14 -9.18 -18.78 24.59
CA ALA A 14 -10.45 -19.38 24.21
C ALA A 14 -10.20 -20.63 23.32
N LEU A 15 -9.77 -21.72 23.97
CA LEU A 15 -9.78 -23.06 23.40
C LEU A 15 -11.25 -23.41 23.21
N LEU A 16 -11.65 -23.37 21.94
CA LEU A 16 -12.99 -23.68 21.50
C LEU A 16 -12.97 -25.07 20.88
N GLU A 17 -13.89 -25.93 21.29
CA GLU A 17 -14.13 -27.19 20.61
C GLU A 17 -14.98 -26.91 19.36
N VAL A 18 -14.44 -27.23 18.18
CA VAL A 18 -15.04 -26.90 16.89
C VAL A 18 -15.11 -28.15 16.02
N PRO A 19 -16.24 -28.46 15.36
CA PRO A 19 -16.31 -29.52 14.36
C PRO A 19 -15.27 -29.32 13.25
N HIS A 20 -14.66 -30.40 12.76
CA HIS A 20 -13.64 -30.33 11.70
C HIS A 20 -14.11 -29.55 10.48
N LYS A 21 -15.37 -29.73 10.07
CA LYS A 21 -15.97 -29.00 8.94
C LYS A 21 -16.00 -27.48 9.17
N GLU A 22 -16.38 -27.03 10.37
CA GLU A 22 -16.40 -25.60 10.68
C GLU A 22 -14.98 -25.02 10.74
N LEU A 23 -14.02 -25.80 11.27
CA LEU A 23 -12.62 -25.42 11.21
C LEU A 23 -12.10 -25.29 9.77
N GLU A 24 -12.45 -26.23 8.88
CA GLU A 24 -12.11 -26.15 7.45
C GLU A 24 -12.66 -24.87 6.80
N GLU A 25 -13.92 -24.51 7.09
CA GLU A 25 -14.53 -23.27 6.58
C GLU A 25 -13.82 -22.01 7.09
N ILE A 26 -13.38 -22.00 8.36
CA ILE A 26 -12.60 -20.90 8.94
C ILE A 26 -11.22 -20.80 8.27
N LEU A 27 -10.52 -21.93 8.11
CA LEU A 27 -9.21 -21.98 7.46
C LEU A 27 -9.29 -21.58 5.99
N LEU A 28 -10.35 -21.95 5.28
CA LEU A 28 -10.62 -21.52 3.91
C LEU A 28 -10.80 -19.99 3.85
N SER A 29 -11.62 -19.42 4.74
CA SER A 29 -11.83 -17.97 4.84
C SER A 29 -10.52 -17.22 5.12
N LEU A 30 -9.65 -17.78 5.97
CA LEU A 30 -8.33 -17.22 6.26
C LEU A 30 -7.40 -17.30 5.05
N SER A 31 -7.43 -18.41 4.32
CA SER A 31 -6.66 -18.60 3.08
C SER A 31 -7.08 -17.61 2.00
N GLU A 32 -8.38 -17.42 1.80
CA GLU A 32 -8.93 -16.42 0.87
C GLU A 32 -8.51 -14.99 1.26
N ALA A 33 -8.55 -14.65 2.56
CA ALA A 33 -8.07 -13.36 3.04
C ALA A 33 -6.57 -13.15 2.77
N PHE A 34 -5.75 -14.20 2.94
CA PHE A 34 -4.32 -14.15 2.64
C PHE A 34 -4.07 -13.94 1.15
N GLN A 35 -4.74 -14.70 0.29
CA GLN A 35 -4.62 -14.58 -1.16
C GLN A 35 -5.02 -13.19 -1.64
N ASN A 36 -6.09 -12.62 -1.09
CA ASN A 36 -6.51 -11.26 -1.40
C ASN A 36 -5.47 -10.23 -0.96
N ALA A 37 -4.94 -10.33 0.26
CA ALA A 37 -3.90 -9.43 0.74
C ALA A 37 -2.62 -9.50 -0.10
N ASP A 38 -2.14 -10.71 -0.42
CA ASP A 38 -0.94 -10.93 -1.23
C ASP A 38 -1.12 -10.43 -2.67
N THR A 39 -2.27 -10.72 -3.29
CA THR A 39 -2.58 -10.27 -4.66
C THR A 39 -2.54 -8.75 -4.76
N TRP A 40 -3.16 -8.05 -3.80
CA TRP A 40 -3.20 -6.59 -3.80
C TRP A 40 -1.86 -5.97 -3.42
N CYS A 41 -1.15 -6.55 -2.47
CA CYS A 41 0.22 -6.13 -2.12
C CYS A 41 1.14 -6.17 -3.35
N LYS A 42 1.14 -7.30 -4.08
CA LYS A 42 1.92 -7.48 -5.31
C LYS A 42 1.47 -6.55 -6.43
N ARG A 43 0.16 -6.38 -6.62
CA ARG A 43 -0.34 -5.47 -7.65
C ARG A 43 0.11 -4.04 -7.38
N VAL A 44 0.04 -3.59 -6.13
CA VAL A 44 0.50 -2.26 -5.72
C VAL A 44 2.02 -2.14 -5.85
N GLU A 45 2.78 -3.17 -5.52
CA GLU A 45 4.23 -3.22 -5.76
C GLU A 45 4.56 -3.00 -7.24
N VAL A 46 3.86 -3.70 -8.15
CA VAL A 46 4.05 -3.55 -9.59
C VAL A 46 3.69 -2.14 -10.07
N ILE A 47 2.56 -1.58 -9.63
CA ILE A 47 2.11 -0.24 -10.03
C ILE A 47 3.09 0.83 -9.50
N CYS A 48 3.42 0.77 -8.21
CA CYS A 48 4.26 1.79 -7.57
C CYS A 48 5.76 1.60 -7.89
N GLY A 49 6.16 0.41 -8.31
CA GLY A 49 7.56 0.05 -8.51
C GLY A 49 8.34 -0.16 -7.20
N MET A 50 7.64 -0.33 -6.07
CA MET A 50 8.25 -0.52 -4.76
C MET A 50 7.38 -1.36 -3.83
N LEU A 51 8.02 -2.20 -3.01
CA LEU A 51 7.33 -3.09 -2.07
C LEU A 51 6.66 -2.27 -0.95
N PRO A 52 5.33 -2.37 -0.79
CA PRO A 52 4.65 -1.67 0.30
C PRO A 52 4.95 -2.36 1.64
N ILE A 53 5.81 -1.74 2.45
CA ILE A 53 6.24 -2.30 3.75
C ILE A 53 5.09 -2.44 4.77
N PRO A 54 4.13 -1.50 4.90
CA PRO A 54 3.02 -1.64 5.85
C PRO A 54 2.21 -2.94 5.69
N PRO A 55 1.67 -3.30 4.50
CA PRO A 55 0.92 -4.54 4.34
C PRO A 55 1.78 -5.80 4.50
N VAL A 56 3.07 -5.77 4.11
CA VAL A 56 4.01 -6.88 4.38
C VAL A 56 4.16 -7.13 5.88
N ASN A 57 4.29 -6.06 6.68
CA ASN A 57 4.34 -6.19 8.13
C ASN A 57 3.05 -6.79 8.70
N GLN A 58 1.87 -6.42 8.18
CA GLN A 58 0.61 -7.03 8.59
C GLN A 58 0.55 -8.52 8.25
N MET A 59 0.97 -8.92 7.05
CA MET A 59 1.04 -10.34 6.66
C MET A 59 2.01 -11.12 7.55
N ARG A 60 3.14 -10.51 7.96
CA ARG A 60 4.06 -11.10 8.93
C ARG A 60 3.41 -11.31 10.30
N TYR A 61 2.64 -10.33 10.80
CA TYR A 61 1.90 -10.49 12.05
C TYR A 61 0.80 -11.57 11.94
N ALA A 62 0.13 -11.67 10.78
CA ALA A 62 -0.79 -12.79 10.53
C ALA A 62 -0.07 -14.15 10.60
N GLY A 63 1.11 -14.28 9.99
CA GLY A 63 1.93 -15.48 10.08
C GLY A 63 2.34 -15.83 11.51
N TYR A 64 2.68 -14.83 12.33
CA TYR A 64 2.93 -15.03 13.76
C TYR A 64 1.72 -15.62 14.50
N HIS A 65 0.53 -15.08 14.27
CA HIS A 65 -0.70 -15.60 14.89
C HIS A 65 -1.08 -17.00 14.37
N ILE A 66 -0.89 -17.29 13.08
CA ILE A 66 -1.08 -18.64 12.53
C ILE A 66 -0.13 -19.63 13.19
N SER A 67 1.16 -19.28 13.34
CA SER A 67 2.13 -20.13 14.03
C SER A 67 1.72 -20.40 15.49
N ARG A 68 1.24 -19.38 16.20
CA ARG A 68 0.69 -19.56 17.55
C ARG A 68 -0.56 -20.42 17.59
N PHE A 69 -1.46 -20.27 16.63
CA PHE A 69 -2.64 -21.13 16.50
C PHE A 69 -2.23 -22.60 16.35
N LEU A 70 -1.29 -22.90 15.46
CA LEU A 70 -0.80 -24.27 15.23
C LEU A 70 -0.15 -24.88 16.49
N ASN A 71 0.58 -24.09 17.27
CA ASN A 71 1.25 -24.56 18.49
C ASN A 71 0.32 -24.70 19.70
N ASN A 72 -0.78 -23.95 19.74
CA ASN A 72 -1.68 -23.87 20.90
C ASN A 72 -3.05 -24.53 20.64
N SER A 73 -3.19 -25.29 19.55
CA SER A 73 -4.44 -25.97 19.17
C SER A 73 -4.22 -27.46 18.96
N GLU A 74 -5.19 -28.27 19.33
CA GLU A 74 -5.28 -29.69 19.00
C GLU A 74 -6.16 -29.84 17.75
N ILE A 75 -5.51 -29.77 16.59
CA ILE A 75 -6.18 -29.76 15.29
C ILE A 75 -6.37 -31.19 14.82
N PHE A 76 -7.58 -31.51 14.35
CA PHE A 76 -7.95 -32.80 13.77
C PHE A 76 -7.71 -34.02 14.70
N SER A 77 -8.09 -33.91 15.98
CA SER A 77 -8.10 -35.07 16.89
C SER A 77 -9.21 -36.08 16.53
N THR A 78 -9.10 -37.31 17.05
CA THR A 78 -9.79 -38.53 16.60
C THR A 78 -11.32 -38.49 16.54
N ASP A 79 -11.97 -37.49 17.13
CA ASP A 79 -13.42 -37.46 17.36
C ASP A 79 -14.17 -36.39 16.53
N GLN A 80 -13.79 -36.18 15.26
CA GLN A 80 -14.40 -35.20 14.33
C GLN A 80 -14.46 -33.74 14.82
N LYS A 81 -13.76 -33.44 15.92
CA LYS A 81 -13.69 -32.12 16.53
C LYS A 81 -12.24 -31.74 16.79
N SER A 82 -11.98 -30.44 16.91
CA SER A 82 -10.67 -29.87 17.20
C SER A 82 -10.80 -28.89 18.36
N ASN A 83 -9.81 -28.87 19.25
CA ASN A 83 -9.73 -27.87 20.31
C ASN A 83 -8.81 -26.75 19.84
N ILE A 84 -9.37 -25.61 19.46
CA ILE A 84 -8.61 -24.58 18.76
C ILE A 84 -8.58 -23.26 19.52
N ASN A 85 -7.46 -22.54 19.42
CA ASN A 85 -7.38 -21.16 19.88
C ASN A 85 -7.94 -20.20 18.82
N ILE A 86 -9.24 -19.91 18.90
CA ILE A 86 -9.95 -19.08 17.91
C ILE A 86 -9.46 -17.62 17.89
N ASP A 87 -8.93 -17.11 19.01
CA ASP A 87 -8.47 -15.73 19.09
C ASP A 87 -7.25 -15.47 18.20
N ASP A 88 -6.35 -16.45 18.08
CA ASP A 88 -5.20 -16.35 17.18
C ASP A 88 -5.65 -16.38 15.70
N LEU A 89 -6.64 -17.20 15.33
CA LEU A 89 -7.22 -17.17 13.97
C LEU A 89 -7.91 -15.84 13.66
N ARG A 90 -8.68 -15.30 14.62
CA ARG A 90 -9.33 -13.99 14.47
C ARG A 90 -8.30 -12.88 14.31
N ALA A 91 -7.23 -12.90 15.11
CA ALA A 91 -6.15 -11.93 15.02
C ALA A 91 -5.44 -12.02 13.66
N ALA A 92 -5.11 -13.24 13.20
CA ALA A 92 -4.53 -13.44 11.88
C ALA A 92 -5.43 -12.87 10.76
N TYR A 93 -6.72 -13.18 10.78
CA TYR A 93 -7.68 -12.67 9.81
C TYR A 93 -7.75 -11.14 9.80
N ASN A 94 -7.77 -10.51 10.98
CA ASN A 94 -7.77 -9.04 11.10
C ASN A 94 -6.49 -8.41 10.52
N HIS A 95 -5.33 -9.03 10.72
CA HIS A 95 -4.09 -8.58 10.11
C HIS A 95 -4.11 -8.74 8.59
N LEU A 96 -4.68 -9.82 8.05
CA LEU A 96 -4.81 -9.99 6.59
C LEU A 96 -5.76 -8.97 5.97
N LEU A 97 -6.89 -8.68 6.61
CA LEU A 97 -7.77 -7.58 6.19
C LEU A 97 -7.04 -6.23 6.21
N ARG A 98 -6.26 -5.99 7.27
CA ARG A 98 -5.47 -4.77 7.36
C ARG A 98 -4.38 -4.71 6.29
N ALA A 99 -3.73 -5.83 5.96
CA ALA A 99 -2.76 -5.88 4.87
C ALA A 99 -3.40 -5.51 3.52
N TYR A 100 -4.60 -6.00 3.25
CA TYR A 100 -5.35 -5.63 2.06
C TYR A 100 -5.62 -4.11 2.01
N TYR A 101 -6.13 -3.54 3.11
CA TYR A 101 -6.41 -2.11 3.24
C TYR A 101 -5.16 -1.23 3.14
N ASP A 102 -4.12 -1.57 3.92
CA ASP A 102 -2.84 -0.86 3.93
C ASP A 102 -2.18 -0.86 2.53
N SER A 103 -2.40 -1.91 1.71
CA SER A 103 -1.92 -1.94 0.32
C SER A 103 -2.60 -0.88 -0.54
N LEU A 104 -3.92 -0.77 -0.46
CA LEU A 104 -4.72 0.18 -1.24
C LEU A 104 -4.44 1.63 -0.82
N ASP A 105 -4.33 1.88 0.48
CA ASP A 105 -3.98 3.20 1.04
C ASP A 105 -2.57 3.62 0.63
N TYR A 106 -1.62 2.69 0.65
CA TYR A 106 -0.25 2.96 0.24
C TYR A 106 -0.18 3.47 -1.20
N MET A 107 -0.89 2.83 -2.12
CA MET A 107 -0.90 3.23 -3.53
C MET A 107 -1.40 4.66 -3.71
N THR A 108 -2.57 5.00 -3.14
CA THR A 108 -3.15 6.35 -3.32
C THR A 108 -2.27 7.43 -2.71
N GLN A 109 -1.66 7.17 -1.56
CA GLN A 109 -0.71 8.07 -0.91
C GLN A 109 0.56 8.27 -1.74
N GLN A 110 1.14 7.20 -2.29
CA GLN A 110 2.34 7.31 -3.15
C GLN A 110 2.06 8.11 -4.41
N LEU A 111 0.96 7.80 -5.12
CA LEU A 111 0.59 8.52 -6.34
C LEU A 111 0.38 10.01 -6.07
N LEU A 112 -0.28 10.36 -4.96
CA LEU A 112 -0.49 11.75 -4.60
C LEU A 112 0.82 12.45 -4.23
N ALA A 113 1.71 11.77 -3.49
CA ALA A 113 3.03 12.29 -3.13
C ALA A 113 3.87 12.58 -4.37
N GLU A 114 3.93 11.65 -5.33
CA GLU A 114 4.64 11.83 -6.60
C GLU A 114 4.04 13.00 -7.42
N MET A 115 2.71 13.11 -7.51
CA MET A 115 2.05 14.24 -8.18
C MET A 115 2.38 15.58 -7.53
N ASN A 116 2.45 15.63 -6.20
CA ASN A 116 2.86 16.84 -5.47
C ASN A 116 4.32 17.21 -5.77
N ILE A 117 5.21 16.22 -5.85
CA ILE A 117 6.61 16.43 -6.23
C ILE A 117 6.71 16.97 -7.66
N PHE A 118 5.96 16.42 -8.61
CA PHE A 118 5.96 16.93 -9.98
C PHE A 118 5.45 18.37 -10.07
N GLU A 119 4.36 18.69 -9.36
CA GLU A 119 3.86 20.07 -9.33
C GLU A 119 4.89 21.04 -8.75
N GLN A 120 5.56 20.66 -7.66
CA GLN A 120 6.63 21.45 -7.08
C GLN A 120 7.78 21.65 -8.09
N ASN A 121 8.20 20.59 -8.78
CA ASN A 121 9.28 20.68 -9.78
C ASN A 121 8.90 21.58 -10.97
N PHE A 122 7.66 21.51 -11.47
CA PHE A 122 7.19 22.46 -12.49
C PHE A 122 7.22 23.90 -11.96
N SER A 123 6.74 24.13 -10.74
CA SER A 123 6.76 25.44 -10.09
C SER A 123 8.18 26.00 -9.93
N GLU A 124 9.13 25.18 -9.50
CA GLU A 124 10.56 25.56 -9.36
C GLU A 124 11.20 25.95 -10.71
N LEU A 125 10.74 25.34 -11.79
CA LEU A 125 11.16 25.68 -13.15
C LEU A 125 10.37 26.84 -13.77
N ASN A 126 9.40 27.43 -13.06
CA ASN A 126 8.43 28.42 -13.55
C ASN A 126 7.63 27.94 -14.78
N LEU A 127 7.26 26.67 -14.78
CA LEU A 127 6.46 26.03 -15.82
C LEU A 127 5.05 25.78 -15.32
N VAL A 128 4.07 25.82 -16.23
CA VAL A 128 2.69 25.46 -15.93
C VAL A 128 2.50 23.97 -16.28
N PRO A 129 2.13 23.08 -15.33
CA PRO A 129 1.99 21.65 -15.61
C PRO A 129 1.04 21.34 -16.77
N THR A 130 -0.05 22.10 -16.91
CA THR A 130 -1.09 21.88 -17.93
C THR A 130 -0.65 22.21 -19.35
N ASP A 131 0.42 22.99 -19.52
CA ASP A 131 0.98 23.27 -20.85
C ASP A 131 1.70 22.04 -21.43
N HIS A 132 2.07 21.09 -20.55
CA HIS A 132 2.76 19.85 -20.92
C HIS A 132 1.85 18.62 -20.76
N PHE A 133 0.97 18.63 -19.75
CA PHE A 133 0.08 17.54 -19.41
C PHE A 133 -1.31 18.10 -19.07
N SER A 134 -2.20 18.18 -20.04
CA SER A 134 -3.52 18.83 -19.91
C SER A 134 -4.36 18.28 -18.76
N ASP A 135 -4.24 16.98 -18.47
CA ASP A 135 -5.01 16.29 -17.42
C ASP A 135 -4.34 16.30 -16.04
N PHE A 136 -3.20 16.96 -15.87
CA PHE A 136 -2.41 16.90 -14.63
C PHE A 136 -3.24 17.17 -13.37
N TYR A 137 -3.98 18.28 -13.33
CA TYR A 137 -4.82 18.64 -12.19
C TYR A 137 -6.08 17.76 -12.07
N ASN A 138 -6.55 17.19 -13.17
CA ASN A 138 -7.65 16.23 -13.15
C ASN A 138 -7.19 14.93 -12.48
N TRP A 139 -6.04 14.38 -12.88
CA TRP A 139 -5.44 13.20 -12.25
C TRP A 139 -5.19 13.41 -10.75
N LYS A 140 -4.57 14.54 -10.40
CA LYS A 140 -4.31 14.90 -8.99
C LYS A 140 -5.60 14.94 -8.17
N ARG A 141 -6.66 15.56 -8.72
CA ARG A 141 -7.97 15.63 -8.06
C ARG A 141 -8.60 14.26 -7.90
N GLN A 142 -8.53 13.41 -8.92
CA GLN A 142 -9.08 12.04 -8.85
C GLN A 142 -8.40 11.24 -7.74
N ILE A 143 -7.07 11.26 -7.66
CA ILE A 143 -6.32 10.58 -6.59
C ILE A 143 -6.74 11.14 -5.22
N SER A 144 -6.76 12.47 -5.07
CA SER A 144 -7.12 13.10 -3.81
C SER A 144 -8.57 12.82 -3.39
N GLN A 145 -9.53 12.70 -4.32
CA GLN A 145 -10.92 12.34 -3.98
C GLN A 145 -11.06 10.90 -3.49
N ILE A 146 -10.19 10.00 -3.94
CA ILE A 146 -10.16 8.61 -3.50
C ILE A 146 -9.52 8.51 -2.11
N GLU A 147 -8.39 9.21 -1.91
CA GLU A 147 -7.69 9.31 -0.63
C GLU A 147 -8.55 10.02 0.43
N GLN A 148 -9.25 11.07 0.06
CA GLN A 148 -10.16 11.78 0.95
C GLN A 148 -11.30 10.85 1.37
N PHE A 149 -11.22 10.41 2.62
CA PHE A 149 -12.30 9.74 3.28
C PHE A 149 -13.46 10.73 3.47
N LYS A 150 -14.37 10.80 2.50
CA LYS A 150 -15.66 11.49 2.66
C LYS A 150 -16.52 10.75 3.68
N VAL A 151 -16.31 11.01 4.97
CA VAL A 151 -17.38 10.84 5.95
C VAL A 151 -18.38 11.94 5.62
N PHE A 152 -19.53 11.59 5.03
CA PHE A 152 -20.65 12.54 4.95
C PHE A 152 -21.06 12.86 6.39
N VAL A 153 -20.78 14.08 6.84
CA VAL A 153 -21.28 14.58 8.13
C VAL A 153 -21.82 15.98 7.85
N ASP A 154 -23.09 16.18 8.17
CA ASP A 154 -23.72 17.49 8.28
C ASP A 154 -22.81 18.45 9.05
N ASP A 155 -22.70 19.66 8.54
CA ASP A 155 -21.80 20.73 8.97
C ASP A 155 -21.81 20.96 10.49
N SER A 156 -20.87 20.32 11.20
CA SER A 156 -20.44 20.76 12.52
C SER A 156 -18.95 20.47 12.70
N GLU A 157 -18.19 21.57 12.75
CA GLU A 157 -16.79 21.61 13.15
C GLU A 157 -16.61 21.01 14.55
N ILE A 158 -15.42 20.48 14.83
CA ILE A 158 -15.00 19.72 16.03
C ILE A 158 -15.27 18.22 15.90
N GLN A 159 -14.40 17.48 15.18
CA GLN A 159 -14.34 16.02 15.36
C GLN A 159 -13.14 15.30 14.71
N THR A 160 -12.09 15.96 14.23
CA THR A 160 -11.00 15.30 13.46
C THR A 160 -10.26 14.19 14.24
N THR A 161 -10.03 14.35 15.55
CA THR A 161 -9.33 13.35 16.37
C THR A 161 -10.25 12.25 16.92
N ALA A 162 -11.53 12.56 17.16
CA ALA A 162 -12.53 11.57 17.56
C ALA A 162 -12.96 10.65 16.40
N ARG A 163 -12.93 11.17 15.16
CA ARG A 163 -13.28 10.47 13.91
C ARG A 163 -12.32 9.34 13.52
N ILE A 164 -11.03 9.46 13.79
CA ILE A 164 -10.05 8.37 13.58
C ILE A 164 -10.39 7.16 14.47
N ASN A 165 -10.84 7.42 15.70
CA ASN A 165 -11.23 6.38 16.65
C ASN A 165 -12.61 5.78 16.33
N GLU A 166 -13.55 6.55 15.77
CA GLU A 166 -14.87 6.06 15.37
C GLU A 166 -14.82 5.23 14.06
N PHE A 167 -13.89 5.57 13.15
CA PHE A 167 -13.57 4.78 11.95
C PHE A 167 -12.99 3.41 12.26
N ALA A 168 -12.23 3.28 13.35
CA ALA A 168 -11.81 1.98 13.85
C ALA A 168 -13.01 1.08 14.24
N LEU A 169 -14.19 1.67 14.48
CA LEU A 169 -15.36 0.99 15.03
C LEU A 169 -16.40 0.54 13.98
N ASN A 170 -16.51 1.17 12.80
CA ASN A 170 -17.51 0.76 11.79
C ASN A 170 -16.91 -0.01 10.60
N SER A 171 -17.34 -1.25 10.37
CA SER A 171 -16.76 -2.15 9.35
C SER A 171 -17.30 -1.91 7.94
N ASN A 172 -18.49 -1.30 7.81
CA ASN A 172 -19.15 -1.09 6.53
C ASN A 172 -18.57 0.10 5.74
N ASP A 173 -18.27 1.20 6.42
CA ASP A 173 -17.71 2.40 5.77
C ASP A 173 -16.29 2.15 5.22
N ARG A 174 -15.51 1.33 5.94
CA ARG A 174 -14.21 0.82 5.46
C ARG A 174 -14.36 0.04 4.17
N LYS A 175 -15.23 -0.97 4.16
CA LYS A 175 -15.46 -1.81 2.96
C LYS A 175 -15.88 -0.96 1.76
N ALA A 176 -16.81 -0.03 1.95
CA ALA A 176 -17.26 0.87 0.90
C ALA A 176 -16.12 1.75 0.38
N HIS A 177 -15.29 2.29 1.26
CA HIS A 177 -14.13 3.09 0.86
C HIS A 177 -13.15 2.30 -0.01
N TYR A 178 -12.72 1.13 0.45
CA TYR A 178 -11.75 0.31 -0.27
C TYR A 178 -12.31 -0.25 -1.58
N ALA A 179 -13.63 -0.51 -1.66
CA ALA A 179 -14.29 -0.86 -2.92
C ALA A 179 -14.13 0.23 -3.99
N ARG A 180 -14.20 1.52 -3.62
CA ARG A 180 -13.97 2.63 -4.57
C ARG A 180 -12.54 2.67 -5.11
N ILE A 181 -11.55 2.32 -4.28
CA ILE A 181 -10.16 2.22 -4.74
C ILE A 181 -10.04 1.10 -5.77
N VAL A 182 -10.63 -0.07 -5.48
CA VAL A 182 -10.63 -1.23 -6.39
C VAL A 182 -11.32 -0.89 -7.72
N GLU A 183 -12.48 -0.22 -7.68
CA GLU A 183 -13.21 0.20 -8.90
C GLU A 183 -12.37 1.12 -9.80
N LYS A 184 -11.52 1.95 -9.20
CA LYS A 184 -10.67 2.92 -9.91
C LYS A 184 -9.24 2.45 -10.15
N ILE A 185 -8.92 1.19 -9.86
CA ILE A 185 -7.53 0.71 -9.91
C ILE A 185 -6.87 0.89 -11.28
N ASN A 186 -7.61 0.63 -12.36
CA ASN A 186 -7.08 0.76 -13.71
C ASN A 186 -6.86 2.24 -14.10
N GLU A 187 -7.69 3.16 -13.58
CA GLU A 187 -7.49 4.60 -13.76
C GLU A 187 -6.21 5.06 -13.02
N LEU A 188 -6.01 4.59 -11.79
CA LEU A 188 -4.81 4.90 -10.99
C LEU A 188 -3.53 4.35 -11.63
N GLU A 189 -3.59 3.12 -12.15
CA GLU A 189 -2.49 2.50 -12.90
C GLU A 189 -2.19 3.29 -14.19
N HIS A 190 -3.22 3.74 -14.90
CA HIS A 190 -3.05 4.60 -16.07
C HIS A 190 -2.35 5.92 -15.72
N ILE A 191 -2.76 6.58 -14.62
CA ILE A 191 -2.12 7.81 -14.13
C ILE A 191 -0.65 7.55 -13.81
N LYS A 192 -0.34 6.47 -13.10
CA LYS A 192 1.05 6.10 -12.75
C LYS A 192 1.93 5.90 -13.99
N ASN A 193 1.38 5.32 -15.06
CA ASN A 193 2.10 5.16 -16.31
C ASN A 193 2.46 6.50 -16.99
N GLN A 194 1.82 7.61 -16.61
CA GLN A 194 2.19 8.95 -17.10
C GLN A 194 3.39 9.54 -16.35
N PHE A 195 3.74 9.03 -15.17
CA PHE A 195 4.74 9.65 -14.30
C PHE A 195 6.15 9.63 -14.90
N GLU A 196 6.48 8.57 -15.66
CA GLU A 196 7.75 8.51 -16.38
C GLU A 196 7.85 9.63 -17.41
N ALA A 197 6.80 9.84 -18.21
CA ALA A 197 6.77 10.91 -19.21
C ALA A 197 6.86 12.30 -18.56
N ILE A 198 6.18 12.50 -17.42
CA ILE A 198 6.27 13.75 -16.64
C ILE A 198 7.70 13.98 -16.16
N GLY A 199 8.34 12.96 -15.57
CA GLY A 199 9.72 13.03 -15.11
C GLY A 199 10.72 13.35 -16.23
N VAL A 200 10.57 12.73 -17.40
CA VAL A 200 11.39 13.02 -18.59
C VAL A 200 11.17 14.45 -19.08
N CYS A 201 9.92 14.93 -19.10
CA CYS A 201 9.60 16.30 -19.48
C CYS A 201 10.27 17.31 -18.55
N ILE A 202 10.11 17.15 -17.23
CA ILE A 202 10.74 18.01 -16.21
C ILE A 202 12.26 18.04 -16.39
N THR A 203 12.88 16.88 -16.56
CA THR A 203 14.33 16.76 -16.75
C THR A 203 14.78 17.49 -18.02
N THR A 204 14.06 17.32 -19.12
CA THR A 204 14.36 17.96 -20.40
C THR A 204 14.22 19.48 -20.32
N GLN A 205 13.15 19.97 -19.71
CA GLN A 205 12.94 21.41 -19.52
C GLN A 205 14.00 22.01 -18.60
N ALA A 206 14.36 21.34 -17.50
CA ALA A 206 15.43 21.77 -16.62
C ALA A 206 16.77 21.90 -17.36
N VAL A 207 17.10 20.95 -18.23
CA VAL A 207 18.32 21.00 -19.07
C VAL A 207 18.27 22.16 -20.06
N ASN A 208 17.13 22.38 -20.72
CA ASN A 208 16.98 23.47 -21.68
C ASN A 208 17.10 24.85 -21.02
N ILE A 209 16.39 25.06 -19.91
CA ILE A 209 16.48 26.28 -19.09
C ILE A 209 17.92 26.48 -18.60
N THR A 210 18.61 25.40 -18.22
CA THR A 210 20.01 25.47 -17.79
C THR A 210 20.96 25.82 -18.94
N LYS A 211 20.73 25.31 -20.16
CA LYS A 211 21.55 25.65 -21.33
C LYS A 211 21.36 27.11 -21.73
N GLU A 212 20.12 27.60 -21.70
CA GLU A 212 19.80 29.01 -21.93
C GLU A 212 20.46 29.89 -20.85
N LYS A 213 20.31 29.52 -19.57
CA LYS A 213 20.98 30.23 -18.47
C LYS A 213 22.51 30.13 -18.49
N LYS A 214 23.12 29.03 -18.94
CA LYS A 214 24.59 28.91 -19.10
C LYS A 214 25.11 29.71 -20.29
N ARG A 215 24.29 29.91 -21.32
CA ARG A 215 24.58 30.84 -22.41
C ARG A 215 24.61 32.27 -21.89
N ASP A 216 23.81 32.55 -20.86
CA ASP A 216 23.70 33.88 -20.24
C ASP A 216 24.64 34.09 -19.03
N ASP A 217 25.02 33.04 -18.28
CA ASP A 217 25.79 33.13 -17.02
C ASP A 217 26.72 31.91 -16.79
N ILE A 218 28.01 32.09 -17.07
CA ILE A 218 29.11 31.18 -16.70
C ILE A 218 29.37 31.12 -15.16
N ILE A 219 28.62 31.85 -14.31
CA ILE A 219 29.10 32.20 -12.95
C ILE A 219 28.43 31.49 -11.75
N LYS A 220 27.32 30.73 -11.83
CA LYS A 220 26.60 30.24 -10.61
C LYS A 220 26.21 28.74 -10.58
N TYR A 221 27.20 27.86 -10.55
CA TYR A 221 27.10 26.39 -10.59
C TYR A 221 26.74 25.67 -9.25
N SER A 222 25.95 26.25 -8.34
CA SER A 222 25.64 25.57 -7.06
C SER A 222 24.32 24.77 -7.03
N LEU A 223 23.30 25.17 -7.78
CA LEU A 223 21.96 24.53 -7.71
C LEU A 223 21.91 23.17 -8.43
N ILE A 224 22.69 23.02 -9.51
CA ILE A 224 22.72 21.82 -10.37
C ILE A 224 23.31 20.62 -9.62
N VAL A 225 24.30 20.85 -8.76
CA VAL A 225 24.92 19.78 -7.94
C VAL A 225 23.92 19.25 -6.90
N MET A 226 23.02 20.10 -6.41
CA MET A 226 22.03 19.71 -5.40
C MET A 226 20.92 18.82 -5.97
N ILE A 227 20.40 19.18 -7.16
CA ILE A 227 19.32 18.41 -7.81
C ILE A 227 19.84 17.06 -8.35
N LEU A 228 21.03 17.04 -8.96
CA LEU A 228 21.68 15.78 -9.37
C LEU A 228 22.05 14.91 -8.16
N GLY A 229 22.44 15.54 -7.03
CA GLY A 229 22.69 14.85 -5.77
C GLY A 229 21.44 14.20 -5.19
N LEU A 230 20.28 14.86 -5.23
CA LEU A 230 19.01 14.29 -4.77
C LEU A 230 18.55 13.11 -5.63
N ILE A 231 18.67 13.21 -6.96
CA ILE A 231 18.29 12.14 -7.88
C ILE A 231 19.23 10.93 -7.69
N ALA A 232 20.54 11.16 -7.54
CA ALA A 232 21.51 10.09 -7.27
C ALA A 232 21.31 9.46 -5.88
N ALA A 233 20.97 10.26 -4.86
CA ALA A 233 20.72 9.77 -3.49
C ALA A 233 19.46 8.90 -3.37
N ILE A 234 18.50 9.03 -4.29
CA ILE A 234 17.31 8.18 -4.34
C ILE A 234 17.56 6.96 -5.23
N ALA A 235 18.18 7.15 -6.40
CA ALA A 235 18.38 6.07 -7.37
C ALA A 235 19.46 5.05 -6.95
N ILE A 236 20.53 5.47 -6.27
CA ILE A 236 21.65 4.58 -5.90
C ILE A 236 21.25 3.58 -4.81
N PRO A 237 20.59 3.97 -3.70
CA PRO A 237 20.11 3.00 -2.72
C PRO A 237 19.11 2.03 -3.30
N LEU A 238 18.18 2.50 -4.16
CA LEU A 238 17.20 1.64 -4.84
C LEU A 238 17.86 0.61 -5.77
N TYR A 239 18.88 1.02 -6.52
CA TYR A 239 19.65 0.11 -7.37
C TYR A 239 20.48 -0.90 -6.56
N LEU A 240 21.09 -0.47 -5.46
CA LEU A 240 21.89 -1.34 -4.59
C LEU A 240 21.02 -2.33 -3.81
N ASP A 241 19.84 -1.92 -3.32
CA ASP A 241 18.87 -2.83 -2.69
C ASP A 241 18.31 -3.84 -3.69
N TYR A 242 18.00 -3.41 -4.92
CA TYR A 242 17.58 -4.32 -5.98
C TYR A 242 18.68 -5.34 -6.32
N LYS A 243 19.93 -4.90 -6.45
CA LYS A 243 21.07 -5.78 -6.75
C LYS A 243 21.43 -6.74 -5.62
N ASN A 244 21.26 -6.32 -4.35
CA ASN A 244 21.59 -7.13 -3.19
C ASN A 244 20.40 -7.92 -2.63
N SER A 245 19.21 -7.74 -3.21
CA SER A 245 18.00 -8.48 -2.88
C SER A 245 18.20 -9.98 -3.17
N PRO A 246 17.75 -10.87 -2.27
CA PRO A 246 17.80 -12.33 -2.48
C PRO A 246 16.99 -12.83 -3.69
N LEU A 247 16.21 -11.96 -4.34
CA LEU A 247 15.49 -12.27 -5.59
C LEU A 247 16.41 -12.25 -6.83
N THR A 248 17.44 -11.40 -6.86
CA THR A 248 18.35 -11.33 -8.02
C THR A 248 19.38 -12.47 -8.02
N SER A 249 19.73 -13.01 -6.85
CA SER A 249 20.63 -14.17 -6.72
C SER A 249 20.00 -15.50 -7.16
N GLN A 250 18.67 -15.59 -7.24
CA GLN A 250 17.98 -16.78 -7.76
C GLN A 250 17.83 -16.77 -9.29
N LEU A 251 17.90 -15.61 -9.95
CA LEU A 251 17.80 -15.50 -11.40
C LEU A 251 19.11 -15.81 -12.14
N ASP A 252 20.26 -15.68 -11.48
CA ASP A 252 21.56 -15.98 -12.10
C ASP A 252 21.96 -17.47 -12.07
N THR A 253 21.31 -18.28 -11.23
CA THR A 253 21.63 -19.73 -11.14
C THR A 253 20.89 -20.60 -12.16
N THR A 254 19.95 -20.05 -12.93
CA THR A 254 19.22 -20.78 -13.99
C THR A 254 19.90 -20.73 -15.37
N LYS A 255 21.08 -20.09 -15.50
CA LYS A 255 21.81 -19.99 -16.78
C LYS A 255 23.01 -20.93 -16.96
N VAL A 256 23.22 -21.90 -16.08
CA VAL A 256 24.28 -22.92 -16.27
C VAL A 256 23.71 -24.33 -16.09
N SER A 257 23.02 -24.82 -17.12
CA SER A 257 22.91 -26.25 -17.44
C SER A 257 22.31 -26.42 -18.84
N ASN A 258 23.17 -26.29 -19.84
CA ASN A 258 23.09 -26.98 -21.13
C ASN A 258 24.52 -27.28 -21.57
#